data_AF-A0A8T1V4R0-F1
#
_entry.id   AF-A0A8T1V4R0-F1
#
_cell.length_a   1.000
_cell.length_b   1.000
_cell.length_c   1.000
_cell.angle_alpha   90.00
_cell.angle_beta   90.00
_cell.angle_gamma   90.00
#
_symmetry.space_group_name_H-M   'P 1'
#
loop_
_entity.id
_entity.type
_entity.pdbx_description
1 polymer ?
#
loop_
_entity_poly.entity_id
_entity_poly.type
_entity_poly.pdbx_seq_one_letter_code
_entity_poly.pdbx_strand_id
1 'polypeptide(L)'
;MSTPSKSSNSSNSSSDARLSAMAQLEKAARKLTLYSRALRAQLARLRVDVVAEKQAVLTSEDDVSESSARLQEIEELMAKLRLETDALRVLPPSRDDGSLAARQQELEELEEERQEELELLAHIRAMLLMHQSAHSKMQRMIAALTKELRRVRQREEAVVLAALRRRIVKVLAPKL
;
A
#
# COMPACT_ATOMS: atom_id res chain seq x y z
N MET A 1 69.90 44.20 -23.23
CA MET A 1 69.61 42.75 -23.12
C MET A 1 69.53 42.40 -21.64
N SER A 2 68.31 42.20 -21.11
CA SER A 2 68.03 41.43 -19.88
C SER A 2 66.52 41.19 -19.82
N THR A 3 66.11 39.94 -19.97
CA THR A 3 64.72 39.49 -19.83
C THR A 3 64.42 39.14 -18.37
N PRO A 4 63.23 39.47 -17.83
CA PRO A 4 62.79 38.87 -16.58
C PRO A 4 62.19 37.49 -16.85
N SER A 5 62.72 36.50 -16.15
CA SER A 5 62.27 35.11 -16.15
C SER A 5 60.84 35.00 -15.60
N LYS A 6 59.94 34.46 -16.43
CA LYS A 6 58.63 33.95 -16.02
C LYS A 6 58.80 32.86 -14.95
N SER A 7 58.40 33.13 -13.72
CA SER A 7 58.22 32.11 -12.69
C SER A 7 56.91 31.34 -12.96
N SER A 8 57.02 30.20 -13.64
CA SER A 8 55.91 29.26 -13.85
C SER A 8 55.64 28.46 -12.57
N ASN A 9 54.69 28.92 -11.74
CA ASN A 9 54.17 28.15 -10.63
C ASN A 9 52.92 27.39 -11.10
N SER A 10 53.08 26.16 -11.63
CA SER A 10 51.98 25.44 -12.32
C SER A 10 51.95 23.92 -12.05
N SER A 11 52.52 23.43 -10.95
CA SER A 11 52.52 21.99 -10.63
C SER A 11 51.57 21.57 -9.50
N ASN A 12 51.09 22.49 -8.65
CA ASN A 12 50.25 22.15 -7.50
C ASN A 12 48.72 22.14 -7.74
N SER A 13 48.20 22.72 -8.83
CA SER A 13 46.74 22.80 -9.03
C SER A 13 46.08 21.47 -9.42
N SER A 14 46.84 20.55 -10.01
CA SER A 14 46.30 19.31 -10.54
C SER A 14 46.12 18.21 -9.48
N SER A 15 46.95 18.19 -8.43
CA SER A 15 46.84 17.22 -7.32
C SER A 15 45.66 17.55 -6.41
N ASP A 16 45.47 18.83 -6.07
CA ASP A 16 44.38 19.27 -5.17
C ASP A 16 43.00 19.14 -5.82
N ALA A 17 42.89 19.47 -7.12
CA ALA A 17 41.66 19.25 -7.88
C ALA A 17 41.30 17.76 -7.98
N ARG A 18 42.30 16.87 -8.05
CA ARG A 18 42.10 15.42 -8.13
C ARG A 18 41.71 14.80 -6.79
N LEU A 19 42.33 15.24 -5.69
CA LEU A 19 41.96 14.86 -4.31
C LEU A 19 40.53 15.32 -3.98
N SER A 20 40.18 16.55 -4.35
CA SER A 20 38.82 17.10 -4.25
C SER A 20 37.79 16.22 -4.98
N ALA A 21 38.10 15.77 -6.20
CA ALA A 21 37.17 14.96 -6.96
C ALA A 21 37.02 13.51 -6.46
N MET A 22 38.02 12.93 -5.78
CA MET A 22 37.84 11.66 -5.06
C MET A 22 36.94 11.84 -3.82
N ALA A 23 37.14 12.92 -3.06
CA ALA A 23 36.27 13.25 -1.93
C ALA A 23 34.81 13.48 -2.38
N GLN A 24 34.60 14.07 -3.56
CA GLN A 24 33.27 14.21 -4.17
C GLN A 24 32.64 12.86 -4.54
N LEU A 25 33.41 11.93 -5.12
CA LEU A 25 32.93 10.58 -5.43
C LEU A 25 32.56 9.80 -4.16
N GLU A 26 33.39 9.88 -3.12
CA GLU A 26 33.09 9.26 -1.82
C GLU A 26 31.83 9.86 -1.18
N LYS A 27 31.68 11.19 -1.23
CA LYS A 27 30.47 11.86 -0.72
C LYS A 27 29.23 11.44 -1.51
N ALA A 28 29.33 11.34 -2.84
CA ALA A 28 28.25 10.87 -3.69
C ALA A 28 27.89 9.41 -3.39
N ALA A 29 28.89 8.53 -3.25
CA ALA A 29 28.70 7.13 -2.89
C ALA A 29 27.97 6.98 -1.54
N ARG A 30 28.42 7.71 -0.50
CA ARG A 30 27.77 7.70 0.83
C ARG A 30 26.30 8.13 0.74
N LYS A 31 26.00 9.20 0.00
CA LYS A 31 24.63 9.68 -0.21
C LYS A 31 23.76 8.64 -0.91
N LEU A 32 24.27 8.03 -1.99
CA LEU A 32 23.54 7.00 -2.73
C LEU A 32 23.29 5.77 -1.86
N THR A 33 24.29 5.30 -1.11
CA THR A 33 24.12 4.16 -0.19
C THR A 33 23.05 4.42 0.87
N LEU A 34 23.06 5.59 1.50
CA LEU A 34 22.03 5.97 2.48
C LEU A 34 20.64 6.00 1.85
N TYR A 35 20.51 6.61 0.67
CA TYR A 35 19.25 6.69 -0.05
C TYR A 35 18.74 5.30 -0.49
N SER A 36 19.62 4.46 -1.02
CA SER A 36 19.36 3.07 -1.40
C SER A 36 18.88 2.24 -0.20
N ARG A 37 19.49 2.41 0.97
CA ARG A 37 19.04 1.78 2.23
C ARG A 37 17.66 2.27 2.64
N ALA A 38 17.41 3.58 2.57
CA ALA A 38 16.10 4.15 2.90
C ALA A 38 14.99 3.62 1.98
N LEU A 39 15.24 3.56 0.66
CA LEU A 39 14.29 3.01 -0.31
C LEU A 39 14.00 1.52 -0.04
N ARG A 40 15.03 0.72 0.27
CA ARG A 40 14.84 -0.69 0.64
C ARG A 40 14.01 -0.85 1.91
N ALA A 41 14.27 -0.02 2.92
CA ALA A 41 13.50 -0.04 4.17
C ALA A 41 12.02 0.35 3.93
N GLN A 42 11.77 1.40 3.14
CA GLN A 42 10.40 1.78 2.75
C GLN A 42 9.69 0.67 2.00
N LEU A 43 10.39 0.03 1.05
CA LEU A 43 9.83 -1.07 0.26
C LEU A 43 9.54 -2.31 1.12
N ALA A 44 10.41 -2.63 2.08
CA ALA A 44 10.19 -3.72 3.03
C ALA A 44 8.94 -3.47 3.89
N ARG A 45 8.80 -2.25 4.45
CA ARG A 45 7.61 -1.86 5.22
C ARG A 45 6.35 -1.95 4.38
N LEU A 46 6.36 -1.34 3.19
CA LEU A 46 5.21 -1.33 2.30
C LEU A 46 4.77 -2.73 1.85
N ARG A 47 5.70 -3.69 1.74
CA ARG A 47 5.35 -5.09 1.46
C ARG A 47 4.64 -5.78 2.63
N VAL A 48 5.03 -5.47 3.86
CA VAL A 48 4.32 -5.96 5.05
C VAL A 48 2.92 -5.36 5.10
N ASP A 49 2.82 -4.05 4.89
CA ASP A 49 1.54 -3.33 4.89
C ASP A 49 0.58 -3.88 3.82
N VAL A 50 1.08 -4.19 2.61
CA VAL A 50 0.27 -4.81 1.55
C VAL A 50 -0.26 -6.20 1.93
N VAL A 51 0.52 -6.99 2.66
CA VAL A 51 0.04 -8.31 3.13
C VAL A 51 -1.07 -8.14 4.15
N ALA A 52 -0.90 -7.20 5.10
CA ALA A 52 -1.95 -6.89 6.07
C ALA A 52 -3.23 -6.37 5.38
N GLU A 53 -3.08 -5.48 4.40
CA GLU A 53 -4.21 -4.95 3.64
C GLU A 53 -4.92 -6.04 2.83
N LYS A 54 -4.16 -6.95 2.21
CA LYS A 54 -4.74 -8.08 1.49
C LYS A 54 -5.55 -8.96 2.44
N GLN A 55 -5.07 -9.18 3.66
CA GLN A 55 -5.81 -9.92 4.66
C GLN A 55 -7.09 -9.19 5.07
N ALA A 56 -7.04 -7.86 5.25
CA ALA A 56 -8.22 -7.05 5.55
C ALA A 56 -9.27 -7.12 4.43
N VAL A 57 -8.86 -7.08 3.15
CA VAL A 57 -9.77 -7.29 2.01
C VAL A 57 -10.48 -8.63 2.09
N LEU A 58 -9.73 -9.72 2.32
CA LEU A 58 -10.30 -11.07 2.41
C LEU A 58 -11.31 -11.17 3.57
N THR A 59 -10.96 -10.64 4.74
CA THR A 59 -11.88 -10.61 5.88
C THR A 59 -13.14 -9.82 5.56
N SER A 60 -13.04 -8.63 4.94
CA SER A 60 -14.23 -7.89 4.54
C SER A 60 -15.06 -8.59 3.45
N GLU A 61 -14.45 -9.36 2.56
CA GLU A 61 -15.17 -10.19 1.57
C GLU A 61 -15.95 -11.33 2.25
N ASP A 62 -15.34 -11.97 3.25
CA ASP A 62 -16.00 -12.97 4.09
C ASP A 62 -17.17 -12.33 4.87
N ASP A 63 -16.95 -11.16 5.51
CA ASP A 63 -17.98 -10.43 6.25
C ASP A 63 -19.17 -10.03 5.34
N VAL A 64 -18.92 -9.60 4.09
CA VAL A 64 -20.00 -9.34 3.12
C VAL A 64 -20.79 -10.60 2.81
N SER A 65 -20.11 -11.74 2.69
CA SER A 65 -20.75 -13.02 2.37
C SER A 65 -21.61 -13.51 3.53
N GLU A 66 -21.11 -13.42 4.76
CA GLU A 66 -21.83 -13.76 5.99
C GLU A 66 -23.07 -12.86 6.18
N SER A 67 -22.89 -11.55 6.09
CA SER A 67 -23.99 -10.58 6.21
C SER A 67 -25.05 -10.77 5.11
N SER A 68 -24.64 -11.08 3.88
CA SER A 68 -25.57 -11.39 2.80
C SER A 68 -26.37 -12.67 3.04
N ALA A 69 -25.75 -13.71 3.62
CA ALA A 69 -26.43 -14.95 3.98
C ALA A 69 -27.43 -14.72 5.11
N ARG A 70 -27.03 -13.98 6.15
CA ARG A 70 -27.93 -13.60 7.26
C ARG A 70 -29.13 -12.80 6.77
N LEU A 71 -28.92 -11.87 5.84
CA LEU A 71 -30.01 -11.12 5.23
C LEU A 71 -31.01 -12.03 4.49
N GLN A 72 -30.52 -13.04 3.77
CA GLN A 72 -31.39 -14.03 3.11
C GLN A 72 -32.19 -14.86 4.12
N GLU A 73 -31.56 -15.29 5.22
CA GLU A 73 -32.24 -16.00 6.29
C GLU A 73 -33.38 -15.18 6.90
N ILE A 74 -33.14 -13.88 7.17
CA ILE A 74 -34.17 -12.95 7.66
C ILE A 74 -35.31 -12.84 6.63
N GLU A 75 -35.00 -12.64 5.35
CA GLU A 75 -36.01 -12.54 4.30
C GLU A 75 -36.85 -13.82 4.14
N GLU A 76 -36.25 -15.00 4.31
CA GLU A 76 -36.95 -16.28 4.34
C GLU A 76 -37.86 -16.42 5.57
N LEU A 77 -37.40 -16.01 6.75
CA LEU A 77 -38.21 -16.02 7.97
C LEU A 77 -39.41 -15.08 7.84
N MET A 78 -39.18 -13.86 7.36
CA MET A 78 -40.25 -12.91 7.07
C MET A 78 -41.26 -13.46 6.08
N ALA A 79 -40.82 -14.14 5.02
CA ALA A 79 -41.71 -14.75 4.05
C ALA A 79 -42.59 -15.85 4.67
N LYS A 80 -42.01 -16.72 5.52
CA LYS A 80 -42.76 -17.75 6.27
C LYS A 80 -43.79 -17.10 7.21
N LEU A 81 -43.38 -16.09 7.95
CA LEU A 81 -44.23 -15.40 8.92
C LEU A 81 -45.40 -14.65 8.24
N ARG A 82 -45.16 -14.06 7.07
CA ARG A 82 -46.21 -13.44 6.23
C ARG A 82 -47.26 -14.46 5.82
N LEU A 83 -46.85 -15.65 5.36
CA LEU A 83 -47.77 -16.73 5.01
C LEU A 83 -48.60 -17.19 6.22
N GLU A 84 -47.98 -17.34 7.39
CA GLU A 84 -48.68 -17.70 8.63
C GLU A 84 -49.69 -16.62 9.05
N THR A 85 -49.28 -15.35 8.97
CA THR A 85 -50.13 -14.20 9.32
C THR A 85 -51.33 -14.10 8.37
N ASP A 86 -51.11 -14.30 7.07
CA ASP A 86 -52.17 -14.28 6.08
C ASP A 86 -53.14 -15.45 6.26
N ALA A 87 -52.65 -16.64 6.62
CA ALA A 87 -53.51 -17.77 6.96
C ALA A 87 -54.38 -17.49 8.19
N LEU A 88 -53.83 -16.83 9.22
CA LEU A 88 -54.58 -16.43 10.42
C LEU A 88 -55.64 -15.36 10.13
N ARG A 89 -55.37 -14.43 9.20
CA ARG A 89 -56.33 -13.38 8.80
C ARG A 89 -57.59 -13.91 8.11
N VAL A 90 -57.52 -15.08 7.48
CA VAL A 90 -58.65 -15.71 6.77
C VAL A 90 -59.57 -16.47 7.75
N LEU A 91 -59.10 -16.76 8.96
CA LEU A 91 -59.90 -17.43 9.99
C LEU A 91 -60.93 -16.46 10.62
N PRO A 92 -62.11 -16.94 11.03
CA PRO A 92 -63.13 -16.10 11.65
C PRO A 92 -62.60 -15.46 12.96
N PRO A 93 -62.95 -14.19 13.24
CA PRO A 93 -62.33 -13.34 14.28
C PRO A 93 -62.67 -13.70 15.73
N SER A 94 -62.94 -14.98 16.03
CA SER A 94 -63.46 -15.42 17.33
C SER A 94 -62.55 -16.37 18.10
N ARG A 95 -61.29 -16.59 17.68
CA ARG A 95 -60.41 -17.55 18.38
C ARG A 95 -58.98 -17.11 18.69
N ASP A 96 -58.33 -16.27 17.86
CA ASP A 96 -56.85 -16.11 17.95
C ASP A 96 -56.31 -14.67 17.71
N ASP A 97 -57.07 -13.62 18.06
CA ASP A 97 -56.62 -12.21 17.85
C ASP A 97 -55.27 -11.89 18.52
N GLY A 98 -54.99 -12.48 19.69
CA GLY A 98 -53.69 -12.33 20.37
C GLY A 98 -52.52 -13.00 19.64
N SER A 99 -52.79 -14.09 18.90
CA SER A 99 -51.79 -14.78 18.08
C SER A 99 -51.44 -13.95 16.85
N LEU A 100 -52.45 -13.34 16.22
CA LEU A 100 -52.27 -12.50 15.04
C LEU A 100 -51.49 -11.20 15.37
N ALA A 101 -51.78 -10.56 16.50
CA ALA A 101 -51.03 -9.41 16.97
C ALA A 101 -49.56 -9.75 17.30
N ALA A 102 -49.31 -10.89 17.95
CA ALA A 102 -47.95 -11.34 18.24
C ALA A 102 -47.14 -11.62 16.96
N ARG A 103 -47.76 -12.24 15.95
CA ARG A 103 -47.12 -12.47 14.64
C ARG A 103 -46.84 -11.18 13.87
N GLN A 104 -47.69 -10.17 14.01
CA GLN A 104 -47.43 -8.86 13.40
C GLN A 104 -46.26 -8.15 14.07
N GLN A 105 -46.17 -8.20 15.39
CA GLN A 105 -45.02 -7.66 16.11
C GLN A 105 -43.72 -8.38 15.72
N GLU A 106 -43.72 -9.71 15.65
CA GLU A 106 -42.55 -10.49 15.21
C GLU A 106 -42.12 -10.13 13.77
N LEU A 107 -43.08 -9.76 12.91
CA LEU A 107 -42.80 -9.28 11.56
C LEU A 107 -42.10 -7.91 11.58
N GLU A 108 -42.61 -6.99 12.41
CA GLU A 108 -42.02 -5.67 12.61
C GLU A 108 -40.58 -5.78 13.14
N GLU A 109 -40.34 -6.66 14.13
CA GLU A 109 -39.01 -6.93 14.67
C GLU A 109 -38.05 -7.46 13.57
N LEU A 110 -38.50 -8.40 12.73
CA LEU A 110 -37.69 -8.88 11.61
C LEU A 110 -37.45 -7.81 10.52
N GLU A 111 -38.38 -6.88 10.33
CA GLU A 111 -38.20 -5.74 9.43
C GLU A 111 -37.13 -4.77 9.94
N GLU A 112 -37.06 -4.56 11.26
CA GLU A 112 -35.99 -3.81 11.92
C GLU A 112 -34.65 -4.54 11.77
N GLU A 113 -34.56 -5.84 12.09
CA GLU A 113 -33.33 -6.62 11.93
C GLU A 113 -32.83 -6.62 10.48
N ARG A 114 -33.74 -6.72 9.51
CA ARG A 114 -33.42 -6.62 8.08
C ARG A 114 -32.78 -5.28 7.73
N GLN A 115 -33.33 -4.18 8.27
CA GLN A 115 -32.84 -2.84 7.99
C GLN A 115 -31.45 -2.63 8.63
N GLU A 116 -31.25 -3.09 9.86
CA GLU A 116 -29.94 -3.07 10.52
C GLU A 116 -28.89 -3.86 9.74
N GLU A 117 -29.25 -5.06 9.27
CA GLU A 117 -28.35 -5.91 8.49
C GLU A 117 -28.00 -5.27 7.13
N LEU A 118 -28.95 -4.59 6.48
CA LEU A 118 -28.69 -3.83 5.25
C LEU A 118 -27.72 -2.66 5.49
N GLU A 119 -27.86 -1.95 6.60
CA GLU A 119 -26.96 -0.86 6.99
C GLU A 119 -25.55 -1.37 7.29
N LEU A 120 -25.45 -2.50 8.00
CA LEU A 120 -24.19 -3.18 8.24
C LEU A 120 -23.53 -3.62 6.93
N LEU A 121 -24.27 -4.27 6.04
CA LEU A 121 -23.77 -4.68 4.73
C LEU A 121 -23.26 -3.49 3.90
N ALA A 122 -23.99 -2.37 3.92
CA ALA A 122 -23.56 -1.14 3.25
C ALA A 122 -22.26 -0.59 3.83
N HIS A 123 -22.13 -0.62 5.16
CA HIS A 123 -20.91 -0.21 5.85
C HIS A 123 -19.71 -1.10 5.49
N ILE A 124 -19.86 -2.42 5.54
CA ILE A 124 -18.80 -3.38 5.20
C ILE A 124 -18.38 -3.21 3.74
N ARG A 125 -19.33 -3.04 2.81
CA ARG A 125 -19.02 -2.77 1.39
C ARG A 125 -18.21 -1.48 1.21
N ALA A 126 -18.53 -0.43 1.96
CA ALA A 126 -17.75 0.81 1.92
C ALA A 126 -16.32 0.60 2.43
N MET A 127 -16.14 -0.16 3.52
CA MET A 127 -14.81 -0.54 4.02
C MET A 127 -14.03 -1.37 3.01
N LEU A 128 -14.66 -2.36 2.38
CA LEU A 128 -14.05 -3.19 1.35
C LEU A 128 -13.51 -2.35 0.18
N LEU A 129 -14.30 -1.37 -0.30
CA LEU A 129 -13.86 -0.45 -1.35
C LEU A 129 -12.64 0.38 -0.90
N MET A 130 -12.63 0.85 0.35
CA MET A 130 -11.49 1.57 0.91
C MET A 130 -10.24 0.68 0.93
N HIS A 131 -10.36 -0.57 1.39
CA HIS A 131 -9.27 -1.53 1.43
C HIS A 131 -8.72 -1.85 0.03
N GLN A 132 -9.60 -2.13 -0.93
CA GLN A 132 -9.21 -2.37 -2.33
C GLN A 132 -8.50 -1.15 -2.94
N SER A 133 -8.95 0.06 -2.64
CA SER A 133 -8.32 1.30 -3.11
C SER A 133 -6.93 1.50 -2.48
N ALA A 134 -6.78 1.21 -1.19
CA ALA A 134 -5.53 1.32 -0.44
C ALA A 134 -4.51 0.30 -0.96
N HIS A 135 -4.92 -0.96 -1.12
CA HIS A 135 -4.12 -2.02 -1.72
C HIS A 135 -3.61 -1.62 -3.11
N SER A 136 -4.51 -1.13 -3.98
CA SER A 136 -4.14 -0.64 -5.32
C SER A 136 -3.15 0.53 -5.29
N LYS A 137 -3.28 1.45 -4.33
CA LYS A 137 -2.35 2.56 -4.13
C LYS A 137 -0.97 2.06 -3.67
N MET A 138 -0.93 1.14 -2.73
CA MET A 138 0.31 0.57 -2.22
C MET A 138 1.06 -0.22 -3.31
N GLN A 139 0.36 -0.99 -4.14
CA GLN A 139 0.99 -1.67 -5.28
C GLN A 139 1.66 -0.69 -6.26
N ARG A 140 1.01 0.44 -6.57
CA ARG A 140 1.61 1.51 -7.39
C ARG A 140 2.86 2.11 -6.72
N MET A 141 2.81 2.33 -5.41
CA MET A 141 3.97 2.81 -4.65
C MET A 141 5.13 1.81 -4.64
N ILE A 142 4.86 0.50 -4.49
CA ILE A 142 5.87 -0.55 -4.60
C ILE A 142 6.53 -0.50 -5.98
N ALA A 143 5.74 -0.40 -7.05
CA ALA A 143 6.26 -0.32 -8.42
C ALA A 143 7.16 0.91 -8.62
N ALA A 144 6.72 2.07 -8.12
CA ALA A 144 7.49 3.32 -8.18
C ALA A 144 8.81 3.22 -7.41
N LEU A 145 8.78 2.75 -6.16
CA LEU A 145 9.97 2.57 -5.33
C LEU A 145 10.93 1.53 -5.93
N THR A 146 10.42 0.46 -6.53
CA THR A 146 11.23 -0.55 -7.21
C THR A 146 11.93 0.02 -8.43
N LYS A 147 11.26 0.89 -9.20
CA LYS A 147 11.86 1.60 -10.34
C LYS A 147 12.94 2.57 -9.87
N GLU A 148 12.69 3.31 -8.80
CA GLU A 148 13.68 4.25 -8.25
C GLU A 148 14.89 3.52 -7.66
N LEU A 149 14.68 2.41 -6.96
CA LEU A 149 15.77 1.57 -6.47
C LEU A 149 16.68 1.06 -7.60
N ARG A 150 16.09 0.68 -8.75
CA ARG A 150 16.88 0.30 -9.95
C ARG A 150 17.71 1.46 -10.49
N ARG A 151 17.15 2.67 -10.55
CA ARG A 151 17.88 3.88 -10.98
C ARG A 151 19.02 4.21 -10.01
N VAL A 152 18.79 4.09 -8.72
CA VAL A 152 19.83 4.31 -7.70
C VAL A 152 20.95 3.29 -7.84
N ARG A 153 20.66 2.01 -8.07
CA ARG A 153 21.69 0.98 -8.35
C ARG A 153 22.55 1.31 -9.58
N GLN A 154 21.92 1.75 -10.68
CA GLN A 154 22.68 2.18 -11.87
C GLN A 154 23.62 3.36 -11.55
N ARG A 155 23.18 4.30 -10.70
CA ARG A 155 24.03 5.42 -10.26
C ARG A 155 25.15 4.95 -9.33
N GLU A 156 24.89 4.01 -8.42
CA GLU A 156 25.90 3.37 -7.58
C GLU A 156 26.99 2.72 -8.44
N GLU A 157 26.59 1.92 -9.44
CA GLU A 157 27.49 1.28 -10.41
C GLU A 157 28.33 2.30 -11.18
N ALA A 158 27.72 3.40 -11.65
CA ALA A 158 28.42 4.45 -12.36
C ALA A 158 29.49 5.13 -11.49
N VAL A 159 29.20 5.38 -10.20
CA VAL A 159 30.17 5.93 -9.25
C VAL A 159 31.32 4.95 -9.01
N VAL A 160 31.04 3.65 -8.88
CA VAL A 160 32.07 2.61 -8.73
C VAL A 160 32.96 2.55 -9.97
N LEU A 161 32.38 2.54 -11.18
CA LEU A 161 33.13 2.55 -12.43
C LEU A 161 34.01 3.80 -12.56
N ALA A 162 33.51 4.98 -12.17
CA ALA A 162 34.28 6.22 -12.17
C ALA A 162 35.47 6.15 -11.19
N ALA A 163 35.26 5.59 -10.00
CA ALA A 163 36.32 5.37 -9.01
C ALA A 163 37.38 4.36 -9.50
N LEU A 164 36.95 3.24 -10.12
CA LEU A 164 37.84 2.24 -10.70
C LEU A 164 38.68 2.79 -11.85
N ARG A 165 38.06 3.52 -12.80
CA ARG A 165 38.78 4.16 -13.91
C ARG A 165 39.85 5.12 -13.40
N ARG A 166 39.54 5.93 -12.38
CA ARG A 166 40.53 6.81 -11.75
C ARG A 166 41.66 6.05 -11.07
N ARG A 167 41.36 4.93 -10.41
CA ARG A 167 42.37 4.08 -9.78
C ARG A 167 43.29 3.40 -10.81
N ILE A 168 42.76 2.95 -11.95
CA ILE A 168 43.54 2.36 -13.04
C ILE A 168 44.46 3.41 -13.67
N VAL A 169 43.97 4.63 -13.95
CA VAL A 169 44.81 5.74 -14.42
C VAL A 169 45.94 6.05 -13.43
N LYS A 170 45.71 5.92 -12.12
CA LYS A 170 46.75 6.06 -11.09
C LYS A 170 47.82 4.96 -11.13
N VAL A 171 47.47 3.74 -11.56
CA VAL A 171 48.39 2.58 -11.62
C VAL A 171 49.15 2.53 -12.94
N LEU A 172 48.52 2.93 -14.06
CA LEU A 172 49.12 2.90 -15.40
C LEU A 172 49.93 4.16 -15.75
N ALA A 173 49.86 5.22 -14.94
CA ALA A 173 50.72 6.39 -15.05
C ALA A 173 51.71 6.50 -13.87
N PRO A 174 52.62 5.52 -13.65
CA PRO A 174 53.76 5.77 -12.81
C PRO A 174 54.70 6.71 -13.57
N LYS A 175 54.85 7.94 -13.06
CA LYS A 175 55.83 8.97 -13.43
C LYS A 175 56.74 8.61 -14.63
N LEU A 176 56.34 9.04 -15.82
CA LEU A 176 57.27 9.42 -16.89
C LEU A 176 57.53 10.93 -16.73
#